data_AF-A0A925ZH81-F1
#
_entry.id   AF-A0A925ZH81-F1
#
_cell.length_a   1.000
_cell.length_b   1.000
_cell.length_c   1.000
_cell.angle_alpha   90.00
_cell.angle_beta   90.00
_cell.angle_gamma   90.00
#
_symmetry.space_group_name_H-M   'P 1'
#
loop_
_entity.id
_entity.type
_entity.pdbx_description
1 polymer ?
#
loop_
_entity_poly.entity_id
_entity_poly.type
_entity_poly.pdbx_seq_one_letter_code
_entity_poly.pdbx_strand_id
1 'polypeptide(L)'
;MTKYIFVTGGVVSSIGKGITTASLGRLLRNRGYTVAPLKLDPYINVDAGTMNPFQHGEVFVTDDGAETDLDLGHYERFISAKMRKVNNFTTGQIYDSVIKKERRGEYLGKTVQVIPHVTNEIQDYIRRGAGMGTAQEMDVAIVEIGGTVGDIESLPFLEAVR
;
A
#
# COMPACT_ATOMS: atom_id res chain seq x y z
N MET A 1 -0.05 -7.02 19.23
CA MET A 1 0.07 -7.74 17.95
C MET A 1 -0.95 -7.14 17.00
N THR A 2 -0.44 -6.49 15.96
CA THR A 2 -1.25 -5.89 14.89
C THR A 2 -2.19 -6.92 14.23
N LYS A 3 -3.43 -6.52 13.94
CA LYS A 3 -4.37 -7.28 13.09
C LYS A 3 -4.40 -6.69 11.68
N TYR A 4 -4.60 -7.55 10.68
CA TYR A 4 -4.64 -7.14 9.28
C TYR A 4 -6.03 -7.33 8.70
N ILE A 5 -6.54 -6.30 8.01
CA ILE A 5 -7.76 -6.36 7.20
C ILE A 5 -7.35 -6.05 5.77
N PHE A 6 -7.43 -7.05 4.89
CA PHE A 6 -7.14 -6.88 3.47
C PHE A 6 -8.44 -6.54 2.72
N VAL A 7 -8.43 -5.46 1.96
CA VAL A 7 -9.56 -5.01 1.13
C VAL A 7 -9.19 -5.22 -0.33
N THR A 8 -9.92 -6.08 -1.02
CA THR A 8 -9.75 -6.38 -2.45
C THR A 8 -10.99 -5.97 -3.24
N GLY A 9 -10.84 -5.83 -4.57
CA GLY A 9 -11.95 -5.53 -5.48
C GLY A 9 -12.18 -6.63 -6.50
N GLY A 10 -13.43 -6.94 -6.80
CA GLY A 10 -13.80 -7.84 -7.88
C GLY A 10 -14.67 -7.14 -8.92
N VAL A 11 -14.83 -7.79 -10.07
CA VAL A 11 -15.72 -7.41 -11.19
C VAL A 11 -15.30 -6.16 -11.94
N VAL A 12 -15.26 -4.99 -11.29
CA VAL A 12 -14.92 -3.73 -11.95
C VAL A 12 -14.24 -2.76 -10.96
N SER A 13 -13.34 -1.92 -11.47
CA SER A 13 -12.73 -0.83 -10.72
C SER A 13 -13.70 0.33 -10.48
N SER A 14 -13.35 1.26 -9.59
CA SER A 14 -14.10 2.50 -9.33
C SER A 14 -15.47 2.38 -8.64
N ILE A 15 -15.76 1.26 -7.98
CA ILE A 15 -17.00 1.06 -7.18
C ILE A 15 -16.88 1.61 -5.73
N GLY A 16 -15.78 2.30 -5.40
CA GLY A 16 -15.61 2.92 -4.08
C GLY A 16 -14.93 2.05 -3.02
N LYS A 17 -13.92 1.27 -3.41
CA LYS A 17 -13.01 0.57 -2.47
C LYS A 17 -12.42 1.54 -1.44
N GLY A 18 -11.75 2.60 -1.91
CA GLY A 18 -11.14 3.65 -1.08
C GLY A 18 -12.07 4.24 -0.02
N ILE A 19 -13.31 4.61 -0.41
CA ILE A 19 -14.29 5.18 0.52
C ILE A 19 -14.75 4.15 1.57
N THR A 20 -14.91 2.89 1.17
CA THR A 20 -15.28 1.80 2.09
C THR A 20 -14.15 1.53 3.09
N THR A 21 -12.91 1.46 2.60
CA THR A 21 -11.67 1.36 3.40
C THR A 21 -11.59 2.49 4.42
N ALA A 22 -11.76 3.74 3.97
CA ALA A 22 -11.70 4.93 4.80
C ALA A 22 -12.79 4.93 5.89
N SER A 23 -14.01 4.53 5.52
CA SER A 23 -15.16 4.44 6.42
C SER A 23 -14.95 3.37 7.51
N LEU A 24 -14.44 2.20 7.14
CA LEU A 24 -14.07 1.15 8.10
C LEU A 24 -12.99 1.63 9.07
N GLY A 25 -11.96 2.32 8.56
CA GLY A 25 -10.93 2.94 9.37
C GLY A 25 -11.51 3.92 10.39
N ARG A 26 -12.45 4.78 9.97
CA ARG A 26 -13.13 5.71 10.87
C ARG A 26 -13.93 4.99 11.96
N LEU A 27 -14.67 3.94 11.62
CA LEU A 27 -15.42 3.16 12.61
C LEU A 27 -14.49 2.52 13.67
N LEU A 28 -13.34 1.99 13.25
CA LEU A 28 -12.35 1.41 14.16
C LEU A 28 -11.71 2.48 15.06
N ARG A 29 -11.33 3.64 14.51
CA ARG A 29 -10.84 4.77 15.31
C ARG A 29 -11.85 5.25 16.34
N ASN A 30 -13.13 5.35 15.96
CA ASN A 30 -14.21 5.73 16.88
C ASN A 30 -14.39 4.73 18.04
N ARG A 31 -13.92 3.48 17.88
CA ARG A 31 -13.90 2.46 18.94
C ARG A 31 -12.60 2.44 19.76
N GLY A 32 -11.71 3.41 19.54
CA GLY A 32 -10.47 3.57 20.31
C GLY A 32 -9.28 2.79 19.77
N TYR A 33 -9.39 2.13 18.61
CA TYR A 33 -8.26 1.44 17.99
C TYR A 33 -7.33 2.42 17.26
N THR A 34 -6.04 2.14 17.27
CA THR A 34 -5.08 2.74 16.35
C THR A 34 -5.12 2.01 15.00
N VAL A 35 -5.13 2.78 13.90
CA VAL A 35 -5.35 2.23 12.56
C VAL A 35 -4.30 2.76 11.59
N ALA A 36 -3.63 1.85 10.89
CA ALA A 36 -2.77 2.15 9.74
C ALA A 36 -3.51 1.85 8.43
N PRO A 37 -4.04 2.85 7.72
CA PRO A 37 -4.51 2.66 6.35
C PRO A 37 -3.30 2.57 5.41
N LEU A 38 -3.26 1.53 4.57
CA LEU A 38 -2.23 1.29 3.58
C LEU A 38 -2.88 1.10 2.21
N LYS A 39 -2.34 1.76 1.19
CA LYS A 39 -2.73 1.60 -0.21
C LYS A 39 -1.60 0.93 -1.00
N LEU A 40 -1.92 -0.16 -1.68
CA LEU A 40 -1.03 -0.88 -2.59
C LEU A 40 -1.52 -0.65 -4.02
N ASP A 41 -0.73 0.08 -4.81
CA ASP A 41 -1.07 0.46 -6.17
C ASP A 41 -0.35 -0.41 -7.20
N PRO A 42 -1.08 -1.09 -8.11
CA PRO A 42 -0.47 -2.02 -9.05
C PRO A 42 0.26 -1.36 -10.23
N TYR A 43 0.20 -0.03 -10.36
CA TYR A 43 0.90 0.67 -11.43
C TYR A 43 2.43 0.69 -11.25
N ILE A 44 3.16 0.80 -12.36
CA ILE A 44 4.63 0.71 -12.42
C ILE A 44 5.32 2.02 -12.02
N ASN A 45 4.63 3.16 -12.06
CA ASN A 45 5.17 4.43 -11.59
C ASN A 45 5.64 4.31 -10.13
N VAL A 46 6.83 4.85 -9.82
CA VAL A 46 7.42 4.81 -8.46
C VAL A 46 6.66 5.74 -7.50
N ASP A 47 6.03 6.77 -8.04
CA ASP A 47 5.18 7.74 -7.36
C ASP A 47 4.14 8.26 -8.35
N ALA A 48 3.16 9.01 -7.87
CA ALA A 48 2.12 9.58 -8.72
C ALA A 48 2.59 10.84 -9.49
N GLY A 49 3.78 11.39 -9.17
CA GLY A 49 4.24 12.69 -9.69
C GLY A 49 4.48 12.74 -11.20
N THR A 50 4.65 11.57 -11.83
CA THR A 50 4.83 11.45 -13.29
C THR A 50 3.53 11.24 -14.07
N MET A 51 2.39 11.08 -13.39
CA MET A 51 1.10 10.84 -14.01
C MET A 51 0.41 12.16 -14.38
N ASN A 52 -0.34 12.18 -15.49
CA ASN A 52 -1.11 13.36 -15.85
C ASN A 52 -2.34 13.51 -14.93
N PRO A 53 -2.44 14.58 -14.11
CA PRO A 53 -3.50 14.68 -13.12
C PRO A 53 -4.90 14.86 -13.73
N PHE A 54 -5.00 15.39 -14.96
CA PHE A 54 -6.27 15.52 -15.66
C PHE A 54 -6.85 14.18 -16.13
N GLN A 55 -6.03 13.13 -16.20
CA GLN A 55 -6.44 11.79 -16.64
C GLN A 55 -6.54 10.79 -15.48
N HIS A 56 -5.69 10.95 -14.47
CA HIS A 56 -5.56 9.96 -13.39
C HIS A 56 -5.99 10.48 -12.01
N GLY A 57 -6.38 11.74 -11.90
CA GLY A 57 -6.76 12.38 -10.64
C GLY A 57 -5.62 13.16 -10.01
N GLU A 58 -5.91 13.82 -8.89
CA GLU A 58 -4.91 14.63 -8.18
C GLU A 58 -3.76 13.78 -7.61
N VAL A 59 -2.59 14.40 -7.45
CA VAL A 59 -1.50 13.85 -6.64
C VAL A 59 -1.68 14.34 -5.21
N PHE A 60 -1.81 13.42 -4.26
CA PHE A 60 -1.88 13.78 -2.85
C PHE A 60 -0.48 13.87 -2.24
N VAL A 61 -0.18 14.98 -1.57
CA VAL A 61 1.13 15.21 -0.94
C VAL A 61 1.00 15.05 0.57
N THR A 62 1.76 14.12 1.14
CA THR A 62 1.79 13.86 2.60
C THR A 62 2.62 14.91 3.35
N ASP A 63 2.43 14.99 4.67
CA ASP A 63 3.20 15.88 5.56
C ASP A 63 4.72 15.65 5.50
N ASP A 64 5.16 14.43 5.18
CA ASP A 64 6.58 14.06 5.01
C ASP A 64 7.06 14.19 3.56
N GLY A 65 6.27 14.83 2.69
CA GLY A 65 6.65 15.22 1.33
C GLY A 65 6.59 14.10 0.29
N ALA A 66 5.82 13.04 0.51
CA ALA A 66 5.62 12.01 -0.50
C ALA A 66 4.47 12.39 -1.45
N GLU A 67 4.70 12.23 -2.76
CA GLU A 67 3.71 12.34 -3.81
C GLU A 67 3.02 10.97 -4.00
N THR A 68 1.72 10.91 -3.73
CA THR A 68 0.98 9.65 -3.58
C THR A 68 -0.35 9.68 -4.34
N ASP A 69 -0.99 8.52 -4.46
CA ASP A 69 -2.34 8.39 -4.99
C ASP A 69 -3.38 9.18 -4.16
N LEU A 70 -4.43 9.67 -4.83
CA LEU A 70 -5.51 10.46 -4.24
C LEU A 70 -6.25 9.75 -3.09
N ASP A 71 -6.23 8.41 -3.04
CA ASP A 71 -6.91 7.64 -2.00
C ASP A 71 -6.36 7.93 -0.60
N LEU A 72 -5.10 8.33 -0.47
CA LEU A 72 -4.54 8.74 0.83
C LEU A 72 -5.26 9.97 1.38
N GLY A 73 -5.69 10.89 0.50
CA GLY A 73 -6.52 12.01 0.90
C GLY A 73 -7.88 11.56 1.44
N HIS A 74 -8.49 10.51 0.88
CA HIS A 74 -9.71 9.93 1.45
C HIS A 74 -9.49 9.40 2.86
N TYR A 75 -8.39 8.67 3.07
CA TYR A 75 -8.06 8.13 4.39
C TYR A 75 -7.84 9.23 5.42
N GLU A 76 -7.04 10.25 5.08
CA GLU A 76 -6.73 11.37 5.97
C GLU A 76 -8.02 12.12 6.40
N ARG A 77 -8.89 12.41 5.42
CA ARG A 77 -10.16 13.12 5.65
C ARG A 77 -11.12 12.33 6.56
N PHE A 78 -11.22 11.02 6.39
CA PHE A 78 -12.17 10.19 7.17
C PHE A 78 -11.61 9.77 8.54
N ILE A 79 -10.36 9.32 8.57
CA ILE A 79 -9.73 8.67 9.74
C ILE A 79 -9.13 9.72 10.70
N SER A 80 -8.95 10.96 10.23
CA SER A 80 -8.29 12.05 10.98
C SER A 80 -6.88 11.65 11.45
N ALA A 81 -6.18 10.87 10.63
CA ALA A 81 -4.81 10.44 10.83
C ALA A 81 -3.95 11.03 9.71
N LYS A 82 -2.76 11.53 10.07
CA LYS A 82 -1.81 12.09 9.09
C LYS A 82 -1.19 10.97 8.27
N MET A 83 -1.30 11.05 6.96
CA MET A 83 -0.65 10.10 6.07
C MET A 83 0.84 10.42 5.94
N ARG A 84 1.63 9.38 5.69
CA ARG A 84 3.09 9.43 5.49
C ARG A 84 3.46 8.60 4.27
N LYS A 85 4.72 8.71 3.84
CA LYS A 85 5.28 7.87 2.76
C LYS A 85 5.07 6.37 2.97
N VAL A 86 5.00 5.93 4.24
CA VAL A 86 4.77 4.53 4.59
C VAL A 86 3.33 4.06 4.41
N ASN A 87 2.42 4.91 3.93
CA ASN A 87 1.01 4.58 3.72
C ASN A 87 0.65 4.28 2.26
N ASN A 88 1.52 4.58 1.29
CA ASN A 88 1.29 4.31 -0.13
C ASN A 88 2.48 3.58 -0.74
N PHE A 89 2.20 2.45 -1.39
CA PHE A 89 3.22 1.63 -2.02
C PHE A 89 2.80 1.20 -3.42
N THR A 90 3.74 1.25 -4.37
CA THR A 90 3.45 0.96 -5.78
C THR A 90 4.25 -0.26 -6.26
N THR A 91 3.79 -0.92 -7.34
CA THR A 91 4.59 -1.95 -8.02
C THR A 91 5.98 -1.40 -8.39
N GLY A 92 6.05 -0.15 -8.86
CA GLY A 92 7.30 0.53 -9.17
C GLY A 92 8.29 0.53 -8.01
N GLN A 93 7.85 0.95 -6.82
CA GLN A 93 8.70 1.02 -5.62
C GLN A 93 9.19 -0.36 -5.17
N ILE A 94 8.30 -1.35 -5.21
CA ILE A 94 8.63 -2.72 -4.81
C ILE A 94 9.70 -3.29 -5.74
N TYR A 95 9.49 -3.21 -7.06
CA TYR A 95 10.43 -3.75 -8.03
C TYR A 95 11.75 -2.99 -8.02
N ASP A 96 11.74 -1.66 -7.91
CA ASP A 96 12.96 -0.86 -7.76
C ASP A 96 13.75 -1.26 -6.51
N SER A 97 13.09 -1.49 -5.37
CA SER A 97 13.73 -1.97 -4.15
C SER A 97 14.40 -3.34 -4.35
N VAL A 98 13.67 -4.31 -4.90
CA VAL A 98 14.19 -5.67 -5.17
C VAL A 98 15.38 -5.62 -6.12
N ILE A 99 15.28 -4.88 -7.23
CA ILE A 99 16.35 -4.75 -8.22
C ILE A 99 17.58 -4.09 -7.58
N LYS A 100 17.40 -3.04 -6.76
CA LYS A 100 18.51 -2.40 -6.05
C LYS A 100 19.20 -3.32 -5.04
N LYS A 101 18.45 -4.13 -4.29
CA LYS A 101 19.00 -5.15 -3.38
C LYS A 101 19.82 -6.19 -4.15
N GLU A 102 19.29 -6.62 -5.29
CA GLU A 102 19.96 -7.56 -6.18
C GLU A 102 21.28 -7.01 -6.71
N ARG A 103 21.30 -5.77 -7.23
CA ARG A 103 22.52 -5.10 -7.70
C ARG A 103 23.56 -4.85 -6.61
N ARG A 104 23.15 -4.75 -5.33
CA ARG A 104 24.06 -4.69 -4.17
C ARG A 104 24.59 -6.05 -3.71
N GLY A 105 24.12 -7.14 -4.33
CA GLY A 105 24.54 -8.50 -3.98
C GLY A 105 23.84 -9.06 -2.73
N GLU A 106 22.74 -8.46 -2.26
CA GLU A 106 22.04 -8.90 -1.04
C GLU A 106 21.41 -10.30 -1.18
N TYR A 107 21.14 -10.74 -2.42
CA TYR A 107 20.64 -12.10 -2.70
C TYR A 107 21.76 -13.12 -2.95
N LEU A 108 23.02 -12.77 -2.66
CA LEU A 108 24.17 -13.69 -2.63
C LEU A 108 24.37 -14.48 -3.95
N GLY A 109 24.14 -13.82 -5.09
CA GLY A 109 24.31 -14.41 -6.43
C GLY A 109 23.23 -15.43 -6.83
N LYS A 110 22.18 -15.61 -6.03
CA LYS A 110 21.04 -16.48 -6.36
C LYS A 110 20.08 -15.80 -7.33
N THR A 111 19.29 -16.61 -8.03
CA THR A 111 18.23 -16.11 -8.92
C THR A 111 17.17 -15.35 -8.12
N VAL A 112 16.86 -14.13 -8.56
CA VAL A 112 15.76 -13.32 -8.03
C VAL A 112 14.50 -13.58 -8.85
N GLN A 113 13.37 -13.74 -8.16
CA GLN A 113 12.10 -14.22 -8.70
C GLN A 113 10.94 -13.48 -8.03
N VAL A 114 9.77 -13.44 -8.68
CA VAL A 114 8.55 -12.85 -8.09
C VAL A 114 8.23 -13.50 -6.74
N ILE A 115 8.20 -14.83 -6.68
CA ILE A 115 8.09 -15.58 -5.43
C ILE A 115 9.47 -16.21 -5.16
N PRO A 116 10.09 -15.99 -3.98
CA PRO A 116 9.56 -15.23 -2.85
C PRO A 116 9.97 -13.75 -2.83
N HIS A 117 10.85 -13.28 -3.71
CA HIS A 117 11.56 -12.01 -3.46
C HIS A 117 10.66 -10.78 -3.54
N VAL A 118 9.78 -10.70 -4.55
CA VAL A 118 8.82 -9.59 -4.69
C VAL A 118 7.71 -9.73 -3.63
N THR A 119 7.18 -10.93 -3.40
CA THR A 119 6.14 -11.15 -2.38
C THR A 119 6.63 -10.85 -0.96
N ASN A 120 7.87 -11.23 -0.62
CA ASN A 120 8.49 -10.88 0.66
C ASN A 120 8.69 -9.37 0.79
N GLU A 121 9.12 -8.69 -0.29
CA GLU A 121 9.24 -7.25 -0.29
C GLU A 121 7.89 -6.59 0.00
N ILE A 122 6.82 -7.03 -0.66
CA ILE A 122 5.45 -6.55 -0.40
C ILE A 122 5.08 -6.74 1.08
N GLN A 123 5.33 -7.92 1.65
CA GLN A 123 5.07 -8.20 3.07
C GLN A 123 5.86 -7.27 3.99
N ASP A 124 7.12 -7.00 3.68
CA ASP A 124 7.97 -6.10 4.47
C ASP A 124 7.49 -4.65 4.39
N TYR A 125 7.01 -4.20 3.23
CA TYR A 125 6.35 -2.91 3.08
C TYR A 125 5.07 -2.81 3.94
N ILE A 126 4.20 -3.84 3.91
CA ILE A 126 2.99 -3.89 4.75
C ILE A 126 3.34 -3.87 6.24
N ARG A 127 4.32 -4.66 6.69
CA ARG A 127 4.77 -4.69 8.09
C ARG A 127 5.33 -3.34 8.54
N ARG A 128 6.11 -2.67 7.69
CA ARG A 128 6.64 -1.33 7.96
C ARG A 128 5.53 -0.28 8.06
N GLY A 129 4.56 -0.30 7.14
CA GLY A 129 3.40 0.59 7.18
C GLY A 129 2.54 0.40 8.45
N ALA A 130 2.47 -0.83 8.97
CA ALA A 130 1.82 -1.15 10.23
C ALA A 130 2.62 -0.74 11.49
N GLY A 131 3.86 -0.26 11.32
CA GLY A 131 4.74 0.07 12.45
C GLY A 131 5.21 -1.16 13.23
N MET A 132 5.15 -2.37 12.65
CA MET A 132 5.48 -3.62 13.33
C MET A 132 6.91 -3.59 13.87
N GLY A 133 7.07 -3.94 15.16
CA GLY A 133 8.38 -3.92 15.82
C GLY A 133 8.88 -2.53 16.20
N THR A 134 8.03 -1.50 16.11
CA THR A 134 8.34 -0.13 16.55
C THR A 134 7.44 0.28 17.72
N ALA A 135 7.80 1.37 18.41
CA ALA A 135 6.94 1.97 19.44
C ALA A 135 5.61 2.53 18.89
N GLN A 136 5.46 2.59 17.57
CA GLN A 136 4.27 3.06 16.85
C GLN A 136 3.53 1.89 16.16
N GLU A 137 3.66 0.66 16.69
CA GLU A 137 2.87 -0.48 16.19
C GLU A 137 1.37 -0.20 16.37
N MET A 138 0.58 -0.44 15.31
CA MET A 138 -0.85 -0.13 15.27
C MET A 138 -1.68 -1.36 15.66
N ASP A 139 -2.88 -1.13 16.20
CA ASP A 139 -3.79 -2.23 16.53
C ASP A 139 -4.32 -2.94 15.28
N VAL A 140 -4.65 -2.16 14.24
CA VAL A 140 -5.19 -2.65 12.97
C VAL A 140 -4.50 -1.99 11.77
N ALA A 141 -4.00 -2.79 10.84
CA ALA A 141 -3.60 -2.34 9.51
C ALA A 141 -4.71 -2.70 8.51
N ILE A 142 -5.25 -1.69 7.83
CA ILE A 142 -6.22 -1.89 6.74
C ILE A 142 -5.46 -1.71 5.44
N VAL A 143 -5.31 -2.80 4.68
CA VAL A 143 -4.49 -2.86 3.48
C VAL A 143 -5.39 -2.95 2.28
N GLU A 144 -5.58 -1.83 1.58
CA GLU A 144 -6.28 -1.80 0.31
C GLU A 144 -5.35 -2.22 -0.83
N ILE A 145 -5.77 -3.25 -1.56
CA ILE A 145 -5.08 -3.73 -2.76
C ILE A 145 -5.80 -3.14 -3.98
N GLY A 146 -5.10 -2.28 -4.71
CA GLY A 146 -5.54 -1.71 -5.97
C GLY A 146 -5.68 -2.74 -7.09
N GLY A 147 -6.33 -2.32 -8.17
CA GLY A 147 -6.69 -3.20 -9.28
C GLY A 147 -7.94 -4.04 -9.00
N THR A 148 -8.15 -5.04 -9.85
CA THR A 148 -9.27 -5.99 -9.77
C THR A 148 -8.72 -7.41 -9.66
N VAL A 149 -9.29 -8.21 -8.76
CA VAL A 149 -8.96 -9.63 -8.64
C VAL A 149 -9.23 -10.32 -9.98
N GLY A 150 -8.20 -10.97 -10.52
CA GLY A 150 -8.20 -11.57 -11.85
C GLY A 150 -7.25 -10.88 -12.82
N ASP A 151 -6.92 -9.61 -12.59
CA ASP A 151 -5.94 -8.88 -13.40
C ASP A 151 -4.50 -9.30 -13.04
N ILE A 152 -3.65 -9.34 -14.07
CA ILE A 152 -2.24 -9.75 -13.95
C ILE A 152 -1.48 -8.85 -12.97
N GLU A 153 -1.79 -7.56 -12.98
CA GLU A 153 -1.09 -6.53 -12.20
C GLU A 153 -1.20 -6.74 -10.68
N SER A 154 -2.31 -7.32 -10.21
CA SER A 154 -2.56 -7.55 -8.77
C SER A 154 -2.03 -8.90 -8.28
N LEU A 155 -1.58 -9.80 -9.16
CA LEU A 155 -1.17 -11.16 -8.79
C LEU A 155 -0.08 -11.19 -7.70
N PRO A 156 1.01 -10.39 -7.77
CA PRO A 156 2.03 -10.40 -6.72
C PRO A 156 1.49 -9.93 -5.37
N PHE A 157 0.60 -8.94 -5.35
CA PHE A 157 -0.02 -8.45 -4.11
C PHE A 157 -0.95 -9.47 -3.49
N LEU A 158 -1.79 -10.12 -4.31
CA LEU A 158 -2.71 -11.16 -3.84
C LEU A 158 -1.96 -12.38 -3.31
N GLU A 159 -0.87 -12.80 -3.95
CA GLU A 159 -0.03 -13.88 -3.42
C GLU A 159 0.69 -13.48 -2.13
N ALA A 160 1.13 -12.23 -1.99
CA ALA A 160 1.82 -11.78 -0.78
C ALA A 160 0.94 -11.78 0.47
N VAL A 161 -0.38 -11.66 0.32
CA VAL A 161 -1.35 -11.60 1.42
C VAL A 161 -2.13 -12.91 1.65
N ARG A 162 -1.83 -13.95 0.87
CA ARG A 162 -2.43 -15.29 0.97
C ARG A 162 -1.82 -16.11 2.11
#